data_AF-A0A7K3CWN5-F1
#
_entry.id   AF-A0A7K3CWN5-F1
#
_cell.length_a   1.000
_cell.length_b   1.000
_cell.length_c   1.000
_cell.angle_alpha   90.00
_cell.angle_beta   90.00
_cell.angle_gamma   90.00
#
_symmetry.space_group_name_H-M   'P 1'
#
loop_
_entity.id
_entity.type
_entity.pdbx_description
1 polymer ?
#
loop_
_entity_poly.entity_id
_entity_poly.type
_entity_poly.pdbx_seq_one_letter_code
_entity_poly.pdbx_strand_id
1 'polypeptide(L)'
;MEYALPQEPASAGRARRLASAFLAGSRRRKTEVDAERMDDAALIVSELVSNALRHGRGGCRLRVEVSGARVTVAVTDAGREHPRFQKHGMDNPEKESGRGLAMVRLLTHRLEVVGAQRGGKTVRAVLA
;
A
#
# COMPACT_ATOMS: atom_id res chain seq x y z
N MET A 1 4.75 10.15 6.86
CA MET A 1 5.49 10.57 5.65
C MET A 1 4.55 10.61 4.46
N GLU A 2 4.85 11.41 3.44
CA GLU A 2 4.10 11.44 2.19
C GLU A 2 5.04 11.66 0.99
N TYR A 3 4.83 10.92 -0.11
CA TYR A 3 5.64 10.97 -1.32
C TYR A 3 4.78 10.90 -2.58
N ALA A 4 5.11 11.72 -3.58
CA ALA A 4 4.60 11.57 -4.94
C ALA A 4 5.52 10.63 -5.73
N LEU A 5 4.93 9.66 -6.42
CA LEU A 5 5.64 8.62 -7.16
C LEU A 5 5.19 8.67 -8.63
N PRO A 6 6.12 8.85 -9.58
CA PRO A 6 5.79 8.81 -11.00
C PRO A 6 5.39 7.41 -11.46
N GLN A 7 4.72 7.32 -12.60
CA GLN A 7 4.34 6.05 -13.22
C GLN A 7 5.53 5.42 -13.95
N GLU A 8 6.43 4.81 -13.17
CA GLU A 8 7.61 4.12 -13.68
C GLU A 8 7.81 2.78 -12.95
N PRO A 9 8.43 1.77 -13.58
CA PRO A 9 8.65 0.46 -12.97
C PRO A 9 9.40 0.50 -11.62
N ALA A 10 10.30 1.48 -11.45
CA ALA A 10 11.10 1.62 -10.24
C ALA A 10 10.33 2.19 -9.03
N SER A 11 9.15 2.80 -9.24
CA SER A 11 8.43 3.51 -8.18
C SER A 11 7.95 2.61 -7.04
N ALA A 12 7.54 1.36 -7.32
CA ALA A 12 7.14 0.43 -6.26
C ALA A 12 8.32 0.05 -5.36
N GLY A 13 9.48 -0.24 -5.95
CA GLY A 13 10.71 -0.50 -5.19
C GLY A 13 11.17 0.72 -4.39
N ARG A 14 11.06 1.93 -4.96
CA ARG A 14 11.36 3.19 -4.27
C ARG A 14 10.41 3.41 -3.08
N ALA A 15 9.11 3.19 -3.28
CA ALA A 15 8.10 3.29 -2.24
C ALA A 15 8.39 2.37 -1.05
N ARG A 16 8.69 1.10 -1.33
CA ARG A 16 9.05 0.11 -0.30
C ARG A 16 10.26 0.56 0.52
N ARG A 17 11.34 0.99 -0.15
CA ARG A 17 12.55 1.48 0.56
C ARG A 17 12.26 2.69 1.44
N LEU A 18 11.50 3.65 0.95
CA LEU A 18 11.11 4.84 1.72
C LEU A 18 10.27 4.46 2.95
N ALA A 19 9.33 3.52 2.79
CA ALA A 19 8.52 3.02 3.90
C ALA A 19 9.34 2.28 4.95
N SER A 20 10.19 1.34 4.54
CA SER A 20 11.07 0.62 5.47
C SER A 20 11.99 1.57 6.23
N ALA A 21 12.58 2.57 5.56
CA ALA A 21 13.43 3.58 6.22
C ALA A 21 12.65 4.42 7.24
N PHE A 22 11.43 4.85 6.89
CA PHE A 22 10.57 5.61 7.79
C PHE A 22 10.15 4.82 9.04
N LEU A 23 9.76 3.55 8.85
CA LEU A 23 9.35 2.65 9.92
C LEU A 23 10.55 2.29 10.82
N ALA A 24 11.73 2.03 10.25
CA ALA A 24 12.97 1.84 11.01
C ALA A 24 13.30 3.06 11.88
N GLY A 25 13.07 4.25 11.35
CA GLY A 25 13.21 5.51 12.09
C GLY A 25 12.14 5.70 13.18
N SER A 26 10.92 5.17 13.02
CA SER A 26 9.86 5.30 14.03
C SER A 26 10.11 4.43 15.26
N ARG A 27 10.68 3.23 15.09
CA ARG A 27 11.09 2.37 16.21
C ARG A 27 12.03 3.07 17.19
N ARG A 28 12.93 3.91 16.67
CA ARG A 28 13.84 4.74 17.49
C ARG A 28 13.11 5.81 18.31
N ARG A 29 11.88 6.17 17.92
CA ARG A 29 11.02 7.18 18.58
C ARG A 29 10.03 6.57 19.58
N LYS A 30 10.31 5.37 20.11
CA LYS A 30 9.45 4.63 21.07
C LYS A 30 8.06 4.26 20.53
N THR A 31 7.92 3.99 19.23
CA THR A 31 6.67 3.41 18.70
C THR A 31 6.58 1.93 19.04
N GLU A 32 5.38 1.43 19.32
CA GLU A 32 5.09 0.04 19.71
C GLU A 32 5.00 -0.94 18.52
N VAL A 33 5.33 -0.49 17.31
CA VAL A 33 5.31 -1.32 16.10
C VAL A 33 6.48 -2.31 16.13
N ASP A 34 6.17 -3.60 16.12
CA ASP A 34 7.14 -4.68 16.02
C ASP A 34 7.71 -4.84 14.59
N ALA A 35 8.74 -5.67 14.45
CA ALA A 35 9.43 -5.87 13.17
C ALA A 35 8.55 -6.53 12.10
N GLU A 36 7.67 -7.45 12.51
CA GLU A 36 6.76 -8.17 11.61
C GLU A 36 5.78 -7.20 10.95
N ARG A 37 5.14 -6.34 11.74
CA ARG A 37 4.26 -5.26 11.23
C ARG A 37 4.99 -4.28 10.32
N MET A 38 6.29 -4.05 10.54
CA MET A 38 7.08 -3.19 9.66
C MET A 38 7.32 -3.83 8.28
N ASP A 39 7.59 -5.13 8.25
CA ASP A 39 7.77 -5.90 7.03
C ASP A 39 6.45 -6.04 6.27
N ASP A 40 5.35 -6.33 6.97
CA ASP A 40 3.99 -6.35 6.41
C ASP A 40 3.61 -5.00 5.80
N ALA A 41 3.87 -3.89 6.52
CA ALA A 41 3.60 -2.56 6.00
C ALA A 41 4.43 -2.27 4.73
N ALA A 42 5.69 -2.68 4.68
CA ALA A 42 6.54 -2.50 3.50
C ALA A 42 6.02 -3.31 2.29
N LEU A 43 5.50 -4.52 2.55
CA LEU A 43 4.87 -5.37 1.54
C LEU A 43 3.57 -4.75 1.02
N ILE A 44 2.69 -4.31 1.92
CA ILE A 44 1.45 -3.61 1.58
C ILE A 44 1.73 -2.35 0.75
N VAL A 45 2.76 -1.58 1.10
CA VAL A 45 3.18 -0.43 0.29
C VAL A 45 3.55 -0.84 -1.13
N SER A 46 4.35 -1.90 -1.29
CA SER A 46 4.76 -2.40 -2.61
C SER A 46 3.55 -2.80 -3.46
N GLU A 47 2.62 -3.55 -2.88
CA GLU A 47 1.43 -4.03 -3.59
C GLU A 47 0.47 -2.90 -3.94
N LEU A 48 0.16 -2.01 -3.00
CA LEU A 48 -0.77 -0.90 -3.24
C LEU A 48 -0.22 0.10 -4.26
N VAL A 49 1.08 0.42 -4.19
CA VAL A 49 1.73 1.28 -5.19
C VAL A 49 1.78 0.58 -6.54
N SER A 50 2.16 -0.69 -6.61
CA SER A 50 2.17 -1.45 -7.87
C SER A 50 0.79 -1.47 -8.52
N ASN A 51 -0.26 -1.71 -7.73
CA ASN A 51 -1.64 -1.69 -8.20
C ASN A 51 -2.06 -0.29 -8.71
N ALA A 52 -1.71 0.77 -7.98
CA ALA A 52 -1.99 2.14 -8.38
C ALA A 52 -1.26 2.52 -9.68
N LEU A 53 -0.02 2.10 -9.86
CA LEU A 53 0.76 2.40 -11.08
C LEU A 53 0.33 1.57 -12.29
N ARG A 54 -0.14 0.32 -12.08
CA ARG A 54 -0.62 -0.56 -13.16
C ARG A 54 -2.03 -0.22 -13.63
N HIS A 55 -2.92 0.12 -12.69
CA HIS A 55 -4.36 0.25 -12.96
C HIS A 55 -4.91 1.67 -12.74
N GLY A 56 -4.14 2.54 -12.11
CA GLY A 56 -4.48 3.95 -11.95
C GLY A 56 -4.18 4.76 -13.21
N ARG A 57 -4.33 6.08 -13.09
CA ARG A 57 -3.97 7.04 -14.13
C ARG A 57 -2.81 7.90 -13.63
N GLY A 58 -1.69 7.88 -14.35
CA GLY A 58 -0.49 8.63 -13.99
C GLY A 58 0.18 8.10 -12.72
N GLY A 59 0.93 8.98 -12.07
CA GLY A 59 1.59 8.67 -10.80
C GLY A 59 0.61 8.51 -9.63
N CYS A 60 1.13 8.11 -8.48
CA CYS A 60 0.37 7.99 -7.24
C CYS A 60 1.02 8.75 -6.09
N ARG A 61 0.24 9.00 -5.04
CA ARG A 61 0.70 9.57 -3.78
C ARG A 61 0.65 8.50 -2.70
N LEU A 62 1.81 8.20 -2.11
CA LEU A 62 1.94 7.31 -0.96
C LEU A 62 1.99 8.13 0.33
N ARG A 63 1.18 7.76 1.30
CA ARG A 63 1.22 8.27 2.68
C ARG A 63 1.34 7.09 3.64
N VAL A 64 2.26 7.20 4.60
CA VAL A 64 2.44 6.21 5.67
C VAL A 64 2.48 6.93 7.01
N GLU A 65 1.67 6.47 7.95
CA GLU A 65 1.52 7.04 9.28
C GLU A 65 1.67 5.96 10.34
N VAL A 66 2.29 6.33 11.47
CA VAL A 66 2.44 5.47 12.64
C VAL A 66 1.82 6.20 13.83
N SER A 67 0.92 5.52 14.55
CA SER A 67 0.27 6.04 15.75
C SER A 67 0.14 4.90 16.77
N GLY A 68 0.93 4.94 17.84
CA GLY A 68 1.08 3.81 18.76
C GLY A 68 1.62 2.57 18.04
N ALA A 69 0.91 1.45 18.15
CA ALA A 69 1.17 0.21 17.42
C ALA A 69 0.56 0.16 16.01
N ARG A 70 -0.24 1.17 15.62
CA ARG A 70 -0.98 1.18 14.35
C ARG A 70 -0.15 1.79 13.22
N VAL A 71 -0.11 1.10 12.07
CA VAL A 71 0.46 1.62 10.82
C VAL A 71 -0.66 1.82 9.81
N THR A 72 -0.77 3.02 9.24
CA THR A 72 -1.71 3.31 8.16
C THR A 72 -0.97 3.60 6.87
N VAL A 73 -1.26 2.83 5.83
CA VAL A 73 -0.76 3.01 4.47
C VAL A 73 -1.90 3.51 3.60
N ALA A 74 -1.72 4.65 2.94
CA ALA A 74 -2.70 5.20 2.00
C ALA A 74 -2.03 5.48 0.65
N VAL A 75 -2.58 4.92 -0.42
CA VAL A 75 -2.12 5.18 -1.80
C VAL A 75 -3.25 5.83 -2.58
N THR A 76 -3.00 7.01 -3.11
CA THR A 76 -3.96 7.79 -3.90
C THR A 76 -3.53 7.87 -5.37
N ASP A 77 -4.44 7.54 -6.28
CA ASP A 77 -4.24 7.67 -7.74
C ASP A 77 -5.43 8.37 -8.41
N ALA A 78 -5.23 8.87 -9.63
CA ALA A 78 -6.28 9.59 -10.37
C ALA A 78 -7.28 8.67 -11.09
N GLY A 79 -7.12 7.35 -10.98
CA GLY A 79 -8.03 6.36 -11.55
C GLY A 79 -9.33 6.24 -10.76
N ARG A 80 -10.44 6.04 -11.48
CA ARG A 80 -11.77 5.85 -10.89
C ARG A 80 -12.14 4.38 -10.69
N GLU A 81 -11.37 3.46 -11.28
CA GLU A 81 -11.59 2.02 -11.11
C GLU A 81 -11.20 1.59 -9.70
N HIS A 82 -12.10 0.87 -9.01
CA HIS A 82 -11.77 0.24 -7.74
C HIS A 82 -10.64 -0.79 -7.91
N PRO A 83 -9.80 -1.02 -6.87
CA PRO A 83 -8.85 -2.11 -6.88
C PRO A 83 -9.57 -3.42 -7.21
N ARG A 84 -9.04 -4.19 -8.16
CA ARG A 84 -9.64 -5.47 -8.53
C ARG A 84 -9.26 -6.51 -7.48
N PHE A 85 -10.11 -6.66 -6.48
CA PHE A 85 -10.08 -7.79 -5.55
C PHE A 85 -10.56 -9.04 -6.28
N GLN A 86 -9.66 -9.74 -6.99
CA GLN A 86 -10.05 -11.02 -7.58
C GLN A 86 -10.30 -12.04 -6.47
N LYS A 87 -11.46 -12.71 -6.51
CA LYS A 87 -11.80 -13.86 -5.65
C LYS A 87 -11.10 -15.16 -6.08
N HIS A 88 -10.47 -15.19 -7.25
CA HIS A 88 -9.92 -16.39 -7.89
C HIS A 88 -8.40 -16.41 -7.84
N GLY A 89 -7.84 -16.75 -6.67
CA GLY A 89 -6.41 -17.01 -6.52
C GLY A 89 -6.00 -18.48 -6.69
N MET A 90 -6.95 -19.39 -6.93
CA MET A 90 -6.67 -20.84 -6.95
C MET A 90 -6.75 -21.50 -8.33
N ASP A 91 -7.39 -20.88 -9.33
CA ASP A 91 -7.70 -21.58 -10.58
C ASP A 91 -6.69 -21.33 -11.71
N ASN A 92 -5.69 -20.45 -11.51
CA ASN A 92 -4.60 -20.27 -12.49
C ASN A 92 -3.29 -19.82 -11.80
N PRO A 93 -2.33 -20.72 -11.57
CA PRO A 93 -1.08 -20.42 -10.85
C PRO A 93 -0.18 -19.39 -11.55
N GLU A 94 -0.36 -19.17 -12.85
CA GLU A 94 0.46 -18.28 -13.70
C GLU A 94 -0.05 -16.82 -13.73
N LYS A 95 -1.24 -16.54 -13.17
CA LYS A 95 -1.73 -15.16 -13.02
C LYS A 95 -1.28 -14.59 -11.67
N GLU A 96 -0.11 -13.96 -11.65
CA GLU A 96 0.37 -13.17 -10.49
C GLU A 96 -0.58 -12.00 -10.16
N SER A 97 -1.35 -11.53 -11.14
CA SER A 97 -2.31 -10.43 -11.02
C SER A 97 -3.50 -10.82 -10.13
N GLY A 98 -3.35 -10.68 -8.81
CA GLY A 98 -4.43 -10.90 -7.84
C GLY A 98 -3.96 -11.35 -6.45
N ARG A 99 -2.81 -12.03 -6.36
CA ARG A 99 -2.26 -12.51 -5.08
C ARG A 99 -1.87 -11.38 -4.15
N GLY A 100 -1.31 -10.31 -4.69
CA GLY A 100 -0.86 -9.15 -3.91
C GLY A 100 -1.97 -8.49 -3.09
N LEU A 101 -3.12 -8.21 -3.69
CA LEU A 101 -4.26 -7.61 -2.99
C LEU A 101 -4.95 -8.58 -2.02
N ALA A 102 -4.94 -9.89 -2.30
CA ALA A 102 -5.41 -10.90 -1.35
C ALA A 102 -4.52 -10.95 -0.09
N MET A 103 -3.19 -10.88 -0.28
CA MET A 103 -2.21 -10.81 0.80
C MET A 103 -2.36 -9.52 1.62
N VAL A 104 -2.52 -8.36 0.96
CA VAL A 104 -2.83 -7.10 1.65
C VAL A 104 -4.05 -7.28 2.55
N ARG A 105 -5.13 -7.90 2.06
CA ARG A 105 -6.35 -8.09 2.83
C ARG A 105 -6.15 -9.00 4.06
N LEU A 106 -5.26 -10.00 3.97
CA LEU A 106 -4.93 -10.88 5.10
C LEU A 106 -4.09 -10.16 6.16
N LEU A 107 -3.17 -9.28 5.74
CA LEU A 107 -2.25 -8.58 6.64
C LEU A 107 -2.84 -7.31 7.26
N THR A 108 -3.93 -6.78 6.69
CA THR A 108 -4.57 -5.56 7.20
C THR A 108 -5.72 -5.88 8.14
N HIS A 109 -5.74 -5.23 9.30
CA HIS A 109 -6.92 -5.16 10.17
C HIS A 109 -8.09 -4.46 9.47
N ARG A 110 -7.82 -3.44 8.66
CA ARG A 110 -8.85 -2.75 7.87
C ARG A 110 -8.33 -2.32 6.51
N LEU A 111 -9.13 -2.55 5.47
CA LEU A 111 -8.87 -2.09 4.11
C LEU A 111 -10.09 -1.34 3.56
N GLU A 112 -9.89 -0.10 3.15
CA GLU A 112 -10.94 0.78 2.63
C GLU A 112 -10.52 1.38 1.28
N VAL A 113 -11.51 1.66 0.44
CA VAL A 113 -11.32 2.44 -0.80
C VAL A 113 -12.25 3.64 -0.72
N VAL A 114 -11.67 4.83 -0.67
CA VAL A 114 -12.41 6.10 -0.56
C VAL A 114 -12.19 6.95 -1.81
N GLY A 115 -13.21 7.70 -2.22
CA GLY A 115 -13.07 8.67 -3.31
C GLY A 115 -12.16 9.83 -2.91
N ALA A 116 -11.31 10.28 -3.83
CA ALA A 116 -10.46 11.45 -3.61
C ALA A 116 -11.19 12.76 -4.02
N GLN A 117 -11.01 13.83 -3.25
CA GLN A 117 -11.78 15.10 -3.39
C GLN A 117 -11.69 15.77 -4.79
N ARG A 118 -10.67 15.47 -5.59
CA ARG A 118 -10.46 16.04 -6.95
C ARG A 118 -10.66 15.01 -8.08
N GLY A 119 -11.35 13.90 -7.78
CA GLY A 119 -11.39 12.73 -8.63
C GLY A 119 -10.21 11.79 -8.35
N GLY A 120 -10.43 10.50 -8.61
CA GLY A 120 -9.51 9.43 -8.24
C GLY A 120 -9.95 8.66 -7.00
N LYS A 121 -9.06 7.82 -6.48
CA LYS A 121 -9.32 6.97 -5.33
C LYS A 121 -8.13 6.94 -4.38
N THR A 122 -8.40 6.68 -3.11
CA THR A 122 -7.40 6.33 -2.11
C THR A 122 -7.70 4.94 -1.57
N VAL A 123 -6.73 4.03 -1.69
CA VAL A 123 -6.76 2.75 -1.01
C VAL A 123 -6.04 2.89 0.32
N ARG A 124 -6.75 2.64 1.43
CA ARG A 124 -6.23 2.79 2.79
C ARG A 124 -6.21 1.44 3.51
N ALA A 125 -5.02 1.02 3.89
CA ALA A 125 -4.72 -0.17 4.65
C ALA A 125 -4.29 0.21 6.07
N VAL A 126 -4.88 -0.41 7.08
CA VAL A 126 -4.56 -0.23 8.49
C VAL A 126 -4.08 -1.56 9.07
N LEU A 127 -2.86 -1.55 9.62
CA LEU A 127 -2.28 -2.62 10.42
C LEU A 127 -2.39 -2.19 11.90
N ALA A 128 -2.84 -3.08 12.78
CA ALA A 128 -3.07 -2.80 14.19
C ALA A 128 -2.55 -3.94 15.08
#